data_AF-A0A8M2BIC4-F1
#
_entry.id   AF-A0A8M2BIC4-F1
#
_cell.length_a   1.000
_cell.length_b   1.000
_cell.length_c   1.000
_cell.angle_alpha   90.00
_cell.angle_beta   90.00
_cell.angle_gamma   90.00
#
_symmetry.space_group_name_H-M   'P 1'
#
loop_
_entity.id
_entity.type
_entity.pdbx_description
1 polymer ?
#
loop_
_entity_poly.entity_id
_entity_poly.type
_entity_poly.pdbx_seq_one_letter_code
_entity_poly.pdbx_strand_id
1 'polypeptide(L)'
;MEDGYELDLTYVTERIIAVSFPQDCFEETYLRNLRDVTRMLKSKHADNYLIINLSERKQELTRMNPKTLDTGWPDLHAPPLDKICTICKAVENWLNADPLHVVVIHCRGGKGRIGVVISSFVHFTDVSASADQALDRFAMRKFYDDKVSAVMTPSQKRYVRILSSLLSGSIKMNTSPLFLHYIIIQGIPRYDSAGVCEPYLKVYQGMQVVYVSGL
;
A
#
# COMPACT_ATOMS: atom_id res chain seq x y z
N MET A 1 24.57 19.05 7.45
CA MET A 1 23.97 17.91 8.16
C MET A 1 23.34 17.04 7.08
N GLU A 2 24.12 16.12 6.51
CA GLU A 2 23.57 15.05 5.65
C GLU A 2 23.02 13.98 6.58
N ASP A 3 21.87 14.25 7.20
CA ASP A 3 21.12 13.19 7.86
C ASP A 3 20.66 12.25 6.75
N GLY A 4 21.34 11.11 6.67
CA GLY A 4 21.18 10.13 5.62
C GLY A 4 19.71 9.78 5.44
N TYR A 5 19.12 10.24 4.33
CA TYR A 5 17.84 9.76 3.84
C TYR A 5 18.00 8.28 3.44
N GLU A 6 18.08 7.40 4.44
CA GLU A 6 18.24 5.97 4.25
C GLU A 6 16.98 5.42 3.60
N LEU A 7 17.14 4.96 2.37
CA LEU A 7 16.17 4.09 1.74
C LEU A 7 16.10 2.79 2.55
N ASP A 8 14.92 2.22 2.70
CA ASP A 8 14.76 0.88 3.28
C ASP A 8 14.45 -0.11 2.17
N LEU A 9 15.30 -1.11 2.02
CA LEU A 9 15.13 -2.25 1.13
C LEU A 9 15.15 -3.52 1.96
N THR A 10 14.03 -4.23 1.98
CA THR A 10 13.87 -5.47 2.74
C THR A 10 13.33 -6.57 1.83
N TYR A 11 14.01 -7.73 1.82
CA TYR A 11 13.43 -8.96 1.28
C TYR A 11 12.39 -9.46 2.28
N VAL A 12 11.11 -9.32 1.94
CA VAL A 12 9.98 -9.81 2.74
C VAL A 12 9.92 -11.32 2.65
N THR A 13 10.11 -11.83 1.44
CA THR A 13 10.40 -13.25 1.13
C THR A 13 11.59 -13.29 0.17
N GLU A 14 11.99 -14.48 -0.28
CA GLU A 14 13.04 -14.60 -1.32
C GLU A 14 12.65 -13.91 -2.63
N ARG A 15 11.34 -13.81 -2.91
CA ARG A 15 10.77 -13.34 -4.18
C ARG A 15 9.91 -12.08 -4.07
N ILE A 16 9.72 -11.53 -2.86
CA ILE A 16 9.00 -10.28 -2.62
C ILE A 16 9.91 -9.31 -1.87
N ILE A 17 10.19 -8.16 -2.48
CA ILE A 17 11.05 -7.12 -1.94
C ILE A 17 10.20 -5.88 -1.66
N ALA A 18 10.30 -5.33 -0.46
CA ALA A 18 9.74 -4.02 -0.12
C ALA A 18 10.83 -2.95 -0.22
N VAL A 19 10.55 -1.88 -0.96
CA VAL A 19 11.44 -0.71 -1.08
C VAL A 19 10.66 0.54 -0.68
N SER A 20 11.16 1.27 0.31
CA SER A 20 10.57 2.53 0.73
C SER A 20 11.57 3.68 0.79
N PHE A 21 11.13 4.85 0.34
CA PHE A 21 11.88 6.11 0.40
C PHE A 21 11.16 7.07 1.33
N PRO A 22 11.87 7.84 2.17
CA PRO A 22 11.23 8.80 3.08
C PRO A 22 10.48 9.90 2.32
N GLN A 23 9.41 10.42 2.92
CA GLN A 23 8.57 11.47 2.32
C GLN A 23 9.37 12.75 2.06
N ASP A 24 10.13 13.18 3.06
CA ASP A 24 10.88 14.45 3.05
C ASP A 24 12.23 14.36 2.33
N CYS A 25 12.46 13.26 1.59
CA CYS A 25 13.65 13.09 0.77
C CYS A 25 13.62 14.06 -0.43
N PHE A 26 14.67 14.87 -0.57
CA PHE A 26 14.87 15.71 -1.75
C PHE A 26 14.78 14.90 -3.05
N GLU A 27 14.23 15.51 -4.10
CA GLU A 27 13.98 14.84 -5.37
C GLU A 27 15.27 14.30 -5.99
N GLU A 28 16.38 15.03 -5.92
CA GLU A 28 17.68 14.58 -6.45
C GLU A 28 18.20 13.33 -5.71
N THR A 29 18.09 13.33 -4.38
CA THR A 29 18.49 12.19 -3.54
C THR A 29 17.60 10.99 -3.80
N TYR A 30 16.28 11.20 -3.92
CA TYR A 30 15.32 10.16 -4.29
C TYR A 30 15.68 9.53 -5.64
N LEU A 31 15.92 10.34 -6.68
CA LEU A 31 16.25 9.84 -8.02
C LEU A 31 17.61 9.13 -8.06
N ARG A 32 18.62 9.61 -7.31
CA ARG A 32 19.91 8.93 -7.17
C ARG A 32 19.73 7.56 -6.53
N ASN A 33 19.09 7.50 -5.37
CA ASN A 33 18.85 6.26 -4.65
C ASN A 33 17.99 5.28 -5.47
N LEU A 34 17.00 5.78 -6.22
CA LEU A 34 16.16 4.97 -7.11
C LEU A 34 16.97 4.36 -8.26
N ARG A 35 17.92 5.10 -8.84
CA ARG A 35 18.85 4.56 -9.86
C ARG A 35 19.74 3.47 -9.27
N ASP A 36 20.25 3.68 -8.06
CA ASP A 36 21.13 2.72 -7.39
C ASP A 36 20.39 1.42 -7.04
N VAL A 37 19.17 1.52 -6.50
CA VAL A 37 18.29 0.37 -6.26
C VAL A 37 17.96 -0.36 -7.55
N THR A 38 17.60 0.37 -8.62
CA THR A 38 17.28 -0.27 -9.90
C THR A 38 18.48 -0.98 -10.52
N ARG A 39 19.69 -0.38 -10.43
CA ARG A 39 20.94 -1.01 -10.87
C ARG A 39 21.24 -2.28 -10.06
N MET A 40 21.07 -2.23 -8.74
CA MET A 40 21.25 -3.38 -7.86
C MET A 40 20.27 -4.50 -8.22
N LEU A 41 18.98 -4.18 -8.40
CA LEU A 41 17.94 -5.15 -8.78
C LEU A 41 18.27 -5.81 -10.13
N LYS A 42 18.66 -5.01 -11.13
CA LYS A 42 19.08 -5.54 -12.43
C LYS A 42 20.31 -6.43 -12.34
N SER A 43 21.27 -6.09 -11.47
CA SER A 43 22.46 -6.93 -11.24
C SER A 43 22.12 -8.26 -10.58
N LYS A 44 21.13 -8.30 -9.66
CA LYS A 44 20.77 -9.51 -8.90
C LYS A 44 19.76 -10.39 -9.62
N HIS A 45 18.80 -9.77 -10.32
CA HIS A 45 17.63 -10.44 -10.88
C HIS A 45 17.54 -10.31 -12.40
N ALA A 46 18.55 -9.76 -13.08
CA ALA A 46 18.54 -9.48 -14.51
C ALA A 46 17.24 -8.74 -14.91
N ASP A 47 16.47 -9.30 -15.85
CA ASP A 47 15.17 -8.76 -16.27
C ASP A 47 13.98 -9.44 -15.57
N ASN A 48 14.20 -10.24 -14.52
CA ASN A 48 13.18 -11.07 -13.85
C ASN A 48 12.42 -10.34 -12.74
N TYR A 49 12.48 -9.00 -12.65
CA TYR A 49 11.80 -8.25 -11.60
C TYR A 49 10.71 -7.32 -12.14
N LEU A 50 9.53 -7.38 -11.49
CA LEU A 50 8.39 -6.49 -11.70
C LEU A 50 8.35 -5.46 -10.58
N ILE A 51 8.27 -4.17 -10.92
CA ILE A 51 8.07 -3.11 -9.94
C ILE A 51 6.59 -2.80 -9.83
N ILE A 52 6.03 -2.91 -8.63
CA ILE A 52 4.70 -2.39 -8.27
C ILE A 52 4.90 -1.03 -7.62
N ASN A 53 4.63 0.05 -8.36
CA ASN A 53 4.72 1.40 -7.83
C ASN A 53 3.43 1.77 -7.08
N LEU A 54 3.52 1.94 -5.76
CA LEU A 54 2.41 2.37 -4.89
C LEU A 54 2.36 3.88 -4.68
N SER A 55 3.27 4.62 -5.31
CA SER A 55 3.31 6.09 -5.28
C SER A 55 2.79 6.69 -6.57
N GLU A 56 2.71 8.02 -6.59
CA GLU A 56 2.40 8.74 -7.82
C GLU A 56 3.31 8.28 -8.96
N ARG A 57 2.73 8.24 -10.16
CA ARG A 57 3.40 7.78 -11.35
C ARG A 57 4.61 8.67 -11.63
N LYS A 58 5.77 8.06 -11.86
CA LYS A 58 7.00 8.75 -12.26
C LYS A 58 7.58 8.15 -13.53
N GLN A 59 7.80 8.98 -14.54
CA GLN A 59 8.30 8.52 -15.84
C GLN A 59 9.70 7.93 -15.72
N GLU A 60 10.52 8.44 -14.81
CA GLU A 60 11.88 7.99 -14.54
C GLU A 60 11.90 6.51 -14.14
N LEU A 61 10.98 6.09 -13.27
CA LEU A 61 10.90 4.71 -12.80
C LEU A 61 10.56 3.76 -13.96
N THR A 62 9.54 4.11 -14.76
CA THR A 62 9.16 3.34 -15.94
C THR A 62 10.28 3.30 -17.00
N ARG A 63 11.05 4.39 -17.16
CA ARG A 63 12.22 4.41 -18.06
C ARG A 63 13.34 3.48 -17.58
N MET A 64 13.56 3.39 -16.26
CA MET A 64 14.60 2.53 -15.68
C MET A 64 14.21 1.06 -15.68
N ASN A 65 12.92 0.74 -15.50
CA ASN A 65 12.38 -0.60 -15.70
C ASN A 65 11.01 -0.53 -16.39
N PRO A 66 10.92 -0.90 -17.68
CA PRO A 66 9.65 -0.97 -18.41
C PRO A 66 8.62 -1.91 -17.77
N LYS A 67 9.06 -2.91 -16.99
CA LYS A 67 8.20 -3.80 -16.19
C LYS A 67 7.81 -3.11 -14.87
N THR A 68 7.23 -1.91 -14.97
CA THR A 68 6.69 -1.16 -13.84
C THR A 68 5.18 -1.06 -13.97
N LEU A 69 4.45 -1.51 -12.95
CA LEU A 69 3.02 -1.34 -12.83
C LEU A 69 2.71 -0.17 -11.89
N ASP A 70 2.25 0.95 -12.47
CA ASP A 70 1.83 2.13 -11.71
C ASP A 70 0.44 1.92 -11.10
N THR A 71 0.41 1.61 -9.81
CA THR A 71 -0.84 1.35 -9.06
C THR A 71 -1.09 2.34 -7.94
N GLY A 72 -0.32 3.42 -7.85
CA GLY A 72 -0.31 4.31 -6.69
C GLY A 72 -1.64 4.95 -6.28
N TRP A 73 -1.66 5.40 -5.03
CA TRP A 73 -2.72 6.18 -4.41
C TRP A 73 -2.12 7.15 -3.37
N PRO A 74 -2.86 8.19 -2.96
CA PRO A 74 -2.36 9.19 -2.03
C PRO A 74 -1.82 8.58 -0.73
N ASP A 75 -0.77 9.18 -0.17
CA ASP A 75 -0.22 8.70 1.09
C ASP A 75 -1.24 8.81 2.22
N LEU A 76 -1.08 7.96 3.25
CA LEU A 76 -1.97 7.83 4.42
C LEU A 76 -3.41 7.38 4.11
N HIS A 77 -3.81 7.30 2.83
CA HIS A 77 -5.12 6.81 2.41
C HIS A 77 -5.13 5.28 2.28
N ALA A 78 -6.33 4.72 2.33
CA ALA A 78 -6.57 3.35 1.92
C ALA A 78 -6.86 3.31 0.40
N PRO A 79 -6.31 2.35 -0.34
CA PRO A 79 -6.64 2.17 -1.75
C PRO A 79 -8.06 1.63 -1.92
N PRO A 80 -8.73 1.90 -3.06
CA PRO A 80 -9.91 1.17 -3.48
C PRO A 80 -9.70 -0.37 -3.47
N LEU A 81 -10.76 -1.14 -3.18
CA LEU A 81 -10.66 -2.60 -3.06
C LEU A 81 -10.28 -3.28 -4.38
N ASP A 82 -10.82 -2.81 -5.49
CA ASP A 82 -10.49 -3.27 -6.85
C ASP A 82 -9.00 -3.07 -7.16
N LYS A 83 -8.42 -1.95 -6.72
CA LYS A 83 -6.98 -1.69 -6.85
C LYS A 83 -6.15 -2.70 -6.07
N ILE A 84 -6.54 -3.04 -4.83
CA ILE A 84 -5.84 -4.08 -4.05
C ILE A 84 -5.92 -5.42 -4.79
N CYS A 85 -7.10 -5.81 -5.27
CA CYS A 85 -7.30 -7.05 -6.03
C CYS A 85 -6.43 -7.10 -7.29
N THR A 86 -6.35 -6.00 -8.05
CA THR A 86 -5.48 -5.89 -9.23
C THR A 86 -4.01 -6.10 -8.87
N ILE A 87 -3.54 -5.49 -7.77
CA ILE A 87 -2.16 -5.67 -7.31
C ILE A 87 -1.93 -7.13 -6.91
N CYS A 88 -2.79 -7.74 -6.08
CA CYS A 88 -2.63 -9.13 -5.65
C CYS A 88 -2.56 -10.09 -6.85
N LYS A 89 -3.46 -9.93 -7.84
CA LYS A 89 -3.44 -10.74 -9.07
C LYS A 89 -2.16 -10.52 -9.89
N ALA A 90 -1.67 -9.28 -9.99
CA ALA A 90 -0.43 -8.99 -10.69
C ALA A 90 0.78 -9.66 -10.02
N VAL A 91 0.84 -9.63 -8.68
CA VAL A 91 1.88 -10.30 -7.89
C VAL A 91 1.81 -11.81 -8.09
N GLU A 92 0.64 -12.43 -7.92
CA GLU A 92 0.45 -13.87 -8.09
C GLU A 92 0.82 -14.32 -9.51
N ASN A 93 0.26 -13.66 -10.54
CA ASN A 93 0.51 -14.01 -11.94
C ASN A 93 2.00 -13.88 -12.29
N TRP A 94 2.67 -12.82 -11.83
CA TRP A 94 4.08 -12.62 -12.11
C TRP A 94 4.95 -13.70 -11.45
N LEU A 95 4.71 -13.98 -10.16
CA LEU A 95 5.49 -14.96 -9.41
C LEU A 95 5.24 -16.40 -9.90
N ASN A 96 4.03 -16.71 -10.36
CA ASN A 96 3.71 -18.04 -10.90
C ASN A 96 4.23 -18.26 -12.33
N ALA A 97 4.53 -17.20 -13.07
CA ALA A 97 4.98 -17.31 -14.46
C ALA A 97 6.40 -17.87 -14.62
N ASP A 98 7.29 -17.64 -13.64
CA ASP A 98 8.67 -18.13 -13.65
C ASP A 98 9.19 -18.21 -12.21
N PRO A 99 9.84 -19.30 -11.76
CA PRO A 99 10.42 -19.39 -10.41
C PRO A 99 11.52 -18.34 -10.10
N LEU A 100 12.18 -17.78 -11.12
CA LEU A 100 13.17 -16.71 -10.96
C LEU A 100 12.54 -15.32 -10.85
N HIS A 101 11.23 -15.18 -11.09
CA HIS A 101 10.58 -13.88 -11.02
C HIS A 101 10.54 -13.35 -9.58
N VAL A 102 10.80 -12.05 -9.45
CA VAL A 102 10.75 -11.32 -8.17
C VAL A 102 9.82 -10.12 -8.32
N VAL A 103 9.08 -9.80 -7.27
CA VAL A 103 8.25 -8.59 -7.18
C VAL A 103 8.91 -7.57 -6.27
N VAL A 104 8.96 -6.31 -6.71
CA VAL A 104 9.46 -5.18 -5.93
C VAL A 104 8.30 -4.23 -5.66
N ILE A 105 7.88 -4.13 -4.41
CA ILE A 105 6.83 -3.23 -3.95
C ILE A 105 7.48 -1.90 -3.55
N HIS A 106 7.31 -0.89 -4.38
CA HIS A 106 7.92 0.42 -4.23
C HIS A 106 6.95 1.43 -3.61
N CYS A 107 7.42 2.19 -2.61
CA CYS A 107 6.70 3.33 -2.05
C CYS A 107 7.65 4.51 -1.76
N ARG A 108 7.22 5.75 -2.01
CA ARG A 108 7.83 6.98 -1.50
C ARG A 108 6.87 7.61 -0.51
N GLY A 109 7.29 7.80 0.73
CA GLY A 109 6.48 8.26 1.85
C GLY A 109 6.33 7.17 2.92
N GLY A 110 5.16 7.10 3.54
CA GLY A 110 4.88 6.11 4.58
C GLY A 110 4.89 4.66 4.07
N LYS A 111 5.40 3.74 4.90
CA LYS A 111 5.36 2.28 4.64
C LYS A 111 3.95 1.67 4.73
N GLY A 112 2.95 2.45 5.17
CA GLY A 112 1.57 1.98 5.32
C GLY A 112 0.97 1.40 4.04
N ARG A 113 1.34 1.94 2.87
CA ARG A 113 0.90 1.41 1.56
C ARG A 113 1.47 0.02 1.26
N ILE A 114 2.74 -0.21 1.57
CA ILE A 114 3.37 -1.54 1.51
C ILE A 114 2.63 -2.49 2.45
N GLY A 115 2.33 -2.03 3.67
CA GLY A 115 1.57 -2.82 4.65
C GLY A 115 0.20 -3.25 4.17
N VAL A 116 -0.53 -2.38 3.45
CA VAL A 116 -1.80 -2.77 2.80
C VAL A 116 -1.57 -3.92 1.82
N VAL A 117 -0.62 -3.78 0.90
CA VAL A 117 -0.38 -4.79 -0.15
C VAL A 117 0.07 -6.12 0.44
N ILE A 118 1.09 -6.12 1.30
CA ILE A 118 1.61 -7.35 1.91
C ILE A 118 0.53 -8.05 2.72
N SER A 119 -0.18 -7.33 3.60
CA SER A 119 -1.22 -7.94 4.44
C SER A 119 -2.39 -8.47 3.61
N SER A 120 -2.83 -7.72 2.60
CA SER A 120 -3.85 -8.17 1.65
C SER A 120 -3.40 -9.39 0.85
N PHE A 121 -2.14 -9.46 0.44
CA PHE A 121 -1.60 -10.59 -0.31
C PHE A 121 -1.47 -11.87 0.54
N VAL A 122 -1.17 -11.75 1.85
CA VAL A 122 -1.26 -12.89 2.78
C VAL A 122 -2.67 -13.49 2.77
N HIS A 123 -3.71 -12.65 2.88
CA HIS A 123 -5.10 -13.13 2.83
C HIS A 123 -5.50 -13.68 1.46
N PHE A 124 -4.98 -13.09 0.38
CA PHE A 124 -5.24 -13.53 -0.99
C PHE A 124 -4.69 -14.93 -1.25
N THR A 125 -3.43 -15.17 -0.84
CA THR A 125 -2.73 -16.45 -1.00
C THR A 125 -3.21 -17.55 -0.04
N ASP A 126 -3.85 -17.18 1.07
CA ASP A 126 -4.52 -18.14 1.95
C ASP A 126 -5.73 -18.80 1.26
N VAL A 127 -6.46 -18.02 0.46
CA VAL A 127 -7.61 -18.51 -0.31
C VAL A 127 -7.18 -19.19 -1.61
N SER A 128 -6.06 -18.80 -2.24
CA SER A 128 -5.59 -19.42 -3.50
C SER A 128 -4.86 -20.77 -3.35
N ALA A 129 -4.94 -21.40 -2.16
CA ALA A 129 -4.74 -22.84 -1.92
C ALA A 129 -3.36 -23.45 -2.22
N SER A 130 -2.27 -22.68 -2.34
CA SER A 130 -0.92 -23.27 -2.40
C SER A 130 -0.37 -23.50 -0.99
N ALA A 131 -0.29 -24.77 -0.58
CA ALA A 131 0.39 -25.17 0.66
C ALA A 131 1.89 -24.80 0.65
N ASP A 132 2.50 -24.78 -0.54
CA ASP A 132 3.92 -24.48 -0.76
C ASP A 132 4.28 -23.04 -0.36
N GLN A 133 3.29 -22.15 -0.21
CA GLN A 133 3.48 -20.76 0.20
C GLN A 133 3.39 -20.55 1.73
N ALA A 134 3.38 -21.59 2.55
CA ALA A 134 3.26 -21.46 4.00
C ALA A 134 4.39 -20.63 4.63
N LEU A 135 5.64 -20.86 4.19
CA LEU A 135 6.81 -20.09 4.66
C LEU A 135 6.74 -18.63 4.22
N ASP A 136 6.34 -18.39 2.97
CA ASP A 136 6.13 -17.03 2.45
C ASP A 136 5.04 -16.29 3.22
N ARG A 137 3.90 -16.95 3.50
CA ARG A 137 2.84 -16.38 4.34
C ARG A 137 3.33 -16.02 5.75
N PHE A 138 4.14 -16.88 6.35
CA PHE A 138 4.74 -16.60 7.66
C PHE A 138 5.68 -15.40 7.60
N ALA A 139 6.59 -15.36 6.62
CA ALA A 139 7.54 -14.27 6.46
C ALA A 139 6.86 -12.93 6.18
N MET A 140 5.85 -12.93 5.29
CA MET A 140 5.01 -11.76 5.02
C MET A 140 4.26 -11.27 6.26
N ARG A 141 3.70 -12.19 7.06
CA ARG A 141 3.01 -11.84 8.31
C ARG A 141 3.97 -11.26 9.35
N LYS A 142 5.15 -11.86 9.50
CA LYS A 142 6.20 -11.35 10.37
C LYS A 142 6.64 -9.94 9.96
N PHE A 143 6.92 -9.72 8.67
CA PHE A 143 7.22 -8.38 8.15
C PHE A 143 6.07 -7.41 8.42
N TYR A 144 4.83 -7.85 8.26
CA TYR A 144 3.67 -7.03 8.57
C TYR A 144 3.68 -6.57 10.05
N ASP A 145 3.83 -7.51 10.98
CA ASP A 145 3.80 -7.24 12.42
C ASP A 145 4.99 -6.37 12.86
N ASP A 146 6.20 -6.68 12.37
CA ASP A 146 7.46 -6.05 12.82
C ASP A 146 7.72 -4.66 12.18
N LYS A 147 7.30 -4.42 10.93
CA LYS A 147 7.77 -3.26 10.15
C LYS A 147 6.70 -2.27 9.71
N VAL A 148 5.44 -2.71 9.53
CA VAL A 148 4.41 -1.86 8.89
C VAL A 148 3.13 -1.72 9.72
N SER A 149 2.78 -2.70 10.57
CA SER A 149 1.53 -2.70 11.34
C SER A 149 1.40 -1.45 12.23
N ALA A 150 2.49 -1.02 12.87
CA ALA A 150 2.49 0.17 13.74
C ALA A 150 2.31 1.49 12.98
N VAL A 151 2.72 1.57 11.70
CA VAL A 151 2.70 2.80 10.90
C VAL A 151 1.49 2.90 9.96
N MET A 152 0.66 1.85 9.88
CA MET A 152 -0.56 1.86 9.08
C MET A 152 -1.69 2.65 9.74
N THR A 153 -2.45 3.38 8.94
CA THR A 153 -3.64 4.11 9.42
C THR A 153 -4.79 3.15 9.73
N PRO A 154 -5.73 3.53 10.64
CA PRO A 154 -6.93 2.74 10.90
C PRO A 154 -7.73 2.44 9.64
N SER A 155 -7.81 3.39 8.70
CA SER A 155 -8.48 3.21 7.41
C SER A 155 -7.79 2.17 6.53
N GLN A 156 -6.45 2.15 6.48
CA GLN A 156 -5.69 1.13 5.75
C GLN A 156 -5.96 -0.27 6.31
N LYS A 157 -5.88 -0.44 7.64
CA LYS A 157 -6.20 -1.72 8.32
C LYS A 157 -7.65 -2.15 8.07
N ARG A 158 -8.59 -1.20 8.05
CA ARG A 158 -10.01 -1.47 7.73
C ARG A 158 -10.15 -2.07 6.33
N TYR A 159 -9.50 -1.53 5.32
CA TYR A 159 -9.60 -2.04 3.94
C TYR A 159 -8.99 -3.43 3.78
N VAL A 160 -7.88 -3.72 4.47
CA VAL A 160 -7.31 -5.08 4.52
C VAL A 160 -8.33 -6.06 5.11
N ARG A 161 -8.98 -5.70 6.23
CA ARG A 161 -10.03 -6.53 6.85
C ARG A 161 -11.24 -6.72 5.94
N ILE A 162 -11.71 -5.65 5.29
CA ILE A 162 -12.83 -5.75 4.33
C ILE A 162 -12.48 -6.71 3.21
N LEU A 163 -11.27 -6.63 2.64
CA LEU A 163 -10.82 -7.58 1.62
C LEU A 163 -10.79 -9.01 2.14
N SER A 164 -10.20 -9.24 3.32
CA SER A 164 -10.17 -10.56 3.96
C SER A 164 -11.59 -11.13 4.15
N SER A 165 -12.54 -10.30 4.60
CA SER A 165 -13.93 -10.69 4.75
C SER A 165 -14.64 -10.97 3.42
N LEU A 166 -14.33 -10.22 2.36
CA LEU A 166 -14.84 -10.48 1.02
C LEU A 166 -14.28 -11.79 0.45
N LEU A 167 -12.98 -12.05 0.61
CA LEU A 167 -12.31 -13.26 0.13
C LEU A 167 -12.79 -14.53 0.85
N SER A 168 -13.05 -14.45 2.14
CA SER A 168 -13.63 -15.53 2.94
C SER A 168 -15.15 -15.72 2.75
N GLY A 169 -15.81 -14.81 2.02
CA GLY A 169 -17.26 -14.83 1.83
C GLY A 169 -18.08 -14.42 3.05
N SER A 170 -17.45 -13.93 4.13
CA SER A 170 -18.14 -13.47 5.34
C SER A 170 -18.87 -12.13 5.16
N ILE A 171 -18.47 -11.34 4.16
CA ILE A 171 -19.16 -10.10 3.74
C ILE A 171 -19.43 -10.18 2.23
N LYS A 172 -20.53 -9.56 1.79
CA LYS A 172 -20.84 -9.34 0.36
C LYS A 172 -20.83 -7.84 0.06
N MET A 173 -20.42 -7.48 -1.15
CA MET A 173 -20.48 -6.08 -1.59
C MET A 173 -21.93 -5.63 -1.72
N ASN A 174 -22.26 -4.47 -1.15
CA ASN A 174 -23.53 -3.81 -1.39
C ASN A 174 -23.45 -3.04 -2.71
N THR A 175 -24.32 -3.36 -3.65
CA THR A 175 -24.43 -2.66 -4.94
C THR A 175 -25.54 -1.61 -4.95
N SER A 176 -26.37 -1.57 -3.92
CA SER A 176 -27.45 -0.59 -3.80
C SER A 176 -26.90 0.77 -3.31
N PRO A 177 -27.40 1.89 -3.86
CA PRO A 177 -27.04 3.21 -3.36
C PRO A 177 -27.42 3.36 -1.89
N LEU A 178 -26.60 4.08 -1.14
CA LEU A 178 -26.83 4.41 0.26
C LEU A 178 -26.98 5.92 0.42
N PHE A 179 -27.84 6.31 1.36
CA PHE A 179 -28.09 7.71 1.69
C PHE A 179 -27.56 7.99 3.09
N LEU A 180 -26.60 8.93 3.19
CA LEU A 180 -26.10 9.42 4.47
C LEU A 180 -27.07 10.49 5.00
N HIS A 181 -27.86 10.14 6.01
CA HIS A 181 -28.89 11.04 6.54
C HIS A 181 -28.34 12.01 7.59
N TYR A 182 -27.53 11.49 8.52
CA TYR A 182 -26.94 12.28 9.60
C TYR A 182 -25.66 11.60 10.09
N ILE A 183 -24.79 12.37 10.75
CA ILE A 183 -23.63 11.88 11.48
C ILE A 183 -23.81 12.28 12.94
N ILE A 184 -23.71 11.32 13.85
CA ILE A 184 -23.71 11.60 15.30
C ILE A 184 -22.28 11.45 15.80
N ILE A 185 -21.70 12.55 16.30
CA ILE A 185 -20.41 12.54 16.98
C ILE A 185 -20.69 12.43 18.47
N GLN A 186 -20.20 11.35 19.09
CA GLN A 186 -20.34 11.13 20.53
C GLN A 186 -19.19 11.85 21.26
N GLY A 187 -19.54 12.84 22.09
CA GLY A 187 -18.60 13.71 22.80
C GLY A 187 -18.15 14.91 21.97
N ILE A 188 -17.64 15.93 22.65
CA ILE A 188 -17.08 17.14 22.02
C ILE A 188 -15.56 16.98 21.98
N PRO A 189 -14.94 16.90 20.79
CA PRO A 189 -13.49 16.90 20.68
C PRO A 189 -12.91 18.17 21.33
N ARG A 190 -11.89 18.03 22.17
CA ARG A 190 -11.19 19.17 22.77
C ARG A 190 -9.98 19.53 21.90
N TYR A 191 -10.16 20.48 20.99
CA TYR A 191 -9.10 20.96 20.10
C TYR A 191 -8.27 22.10 20.70
N ASP A 192 -8.87 22.90 21.59
CA ASP A 192 -8.21 23.99 22.30
C ASP A 192 -8.41 23.88 23.83
N SER A 193 -7.71 24.76 24.56
CA SER A 193 -7.85 24.88 26.01
C SER A 193 -9.22 25.41 26.45
N ALA A 194 -9.98 26.05 25.54
CA ALA A 194 -11.32 26.55 25.81
C ALA A 194 -12.37 25.42 25.80
N GLY A 195 -12.04 24.26 25.24
CA GLY A 195 -12.97 23.13 25.11
C GLY A 195 -14.08 23.39 24.09
N VAL A 196 -13.90 24.37 23.21
CA VAL A 196 -14.85 24.71 22.15
C VAL A 196 -14.45 23.94 20.89
N CYS A 197 -15.45 23.45 20.16
CA CYS A 197 -15.26 22.74 18.90
C CYS A 197 -16.35 23.20 17.92
N GLU A 198 -15.92 23.72 16.78
CA GLU A 198 -16.76 24.10 15.66
C GLU A 198 -16.49 23.12 14.50
N PRO A 199 -17.05 21.89 14.55
CA PRO A 199 -16.72 20.88 13.57
C PRO A 199 -17.41 21.20 12.24
N TYR A 200 -16.64 21.15 11.16
CA TYR A 200 -17.21 21.03 9.82
C TYR A 200 -16.78 19.70 9.19
N LEU A 201 -17.61 19.18 8.30
CA LEU A 201 -17.41 17.90 7.64
C LEU A 201 -17.34 18.08 6.13
N LYS A 202 -16.40 17.38 5.50
CA LYS A 202 -16.38 17.18 4.04
C LYS A 202 -16.54 15.69 3.74
N VAL A 203 -17.49 15.36 2.86
CA VAL A 203 -17.66 14.00 2.35
C VAL A 203 -17.06 13.91 0.96
N TYR A 204 -16.25 12.89 0.73
CA TYR A 204 -15.59 12.63 -0.54
C TYR A 204 -16.07 11.31 -1.15
N GLN A 205 -16.25 11.28 -2.46
CA GLN A 205 -16.44 10.08 -3.26
C GLN A 205 -15.42 10.10 -4.40
N GLY A 206 -14.55 9.10 -4.50
CA GLY A 206 -13.52 9.05 -5.54
C GLY A 206 -12.58 10.27 -5.54
N MET A 207 -12.25 10.81 -4.37
CA MET A 207 -11.49 12.06 -4.16
C MET A 207 -12.20 13.35 -4.61
N GLN A 208 -13.47 13.28 -5.01
CA GLN A 208 -14.30 14.46 -5.29
C GLN A 208 -15.16 14.80 -4.08
N VAL A 209 -15.21 16.08 -3.70
CA VAL A 209 -16.09 16.56 -2.64
C VAL A 209 -17.53 16.47 -3.12
N VAL A 210 -18.38 15.75 -2.40
CA VAL A 210 -19.81 15.61 -2.70
C VAL A 210 -20.70 16.35 -1.71
N TYR A 211 -20.16 16.70 -0.53
CA TYR A 211 -20.88 17.45 0.49
C TYR A 211 -19.91 18.20 1.41
N VAL A 212 -20.31 19.40 1.84
CA VAL A 212 -19.64 20.20 2.87
C VAL A 212 -20.72 20.65 3.84
N SER A 213 -20.53 20.43 5.15
CA SER A 213 -21.44 20.99 6.15
C SER A 213 -21.32 22.52 6.20
N GLY A 214 -22.35 23.20 6.70
CA GLY A 214 -22.22 24.59 7.08
C GLY A 214 -21.11 24.79 8.13
N LEU A 215 -20.59 26.01 8.20
CA LEU A 215 -19.88 26.52 9.37
C LEU A 215 -20.91 26.92 10.44
#